data_AF-A0A924M2C2-F1
#
_entry.id   AF-A0A924M2C2-F1
#
_cell.length_a   1.000
_cell.length_b   1.000
_cell.length_c   1.000
_cell.angle_alpha   90.00
_cell.angle_beta   90.00
_cell.angle_gamma   90.00
#
_symmetry.space_group_name_H-M   'P 1'
#
loop_
_entity.id
_entity.type
_entity.pdbx_description
1 polymer ?
#
loop_
_entity_poly.entity_id
_entity_poly.type
_entity_poly.pdbx_seq_one_letter_code
_entity_poly.pdbx_strand_id
1 'polypeptide(L)'
;MNPRLAVLPQYLTPNHAINAFSGWVAGGERGWVTTEIIRWFVRKYGVNMDEALNSNIASYASFNDFFTRALKPGARPLAQVDLICPVDGAISQFGPISGDQIFQAKGHRYSTTALVGGDAA
;
A
#
# COMPACT_ATOMS: atom_id res chain seq x y z
N MET A 1 -4.72 -25.66 6.66
CA MET A 1 -3.34 -25.33 6.21
C MET A 1 -2.64 -24.60 7.36
N ASN A 2 -1.45 -25.02 7.79
CA ASN A 2 -0.77 -24.40 8.95
C ASN A 2 -0.26 -23.00 8.54
N PRO A 3 -0.71 -21.91 9.19
CA PRO A 3 -0.31 -20.54 8.84
C PRO A 3 1.21 -20.32 8.91
N ARG A 4 1.93 -21.09 9.74
CA ARG A 4 3.40 -21.02 9.83
C ARG A 4 4.11 -21.56 8.58
N LEU A 5 3.54 -22.57 7.93
CA LEU A 5 4.09 -23.11 6.67
C LEU A 5 3.78 -22.17 5.49
N ALA A 6 2.66 -21.45 5.54
CA ALA A 6 2.28 -20.49 4.51
C ALA A 6 3.21 -19.25 4.47
N VAL A 7 3.82 -18.88 5.60
CA VAL A 7 4.75 -17.73 5.68
C VAL A 7 6.23 -18.12 5.50
N LEU A 8 6.56 -19.41 5.55
CA LEU A 8 7.95 -19.89 5.43
C LEU A 8 8.66 -19.38 4.17
N PRO A 9 8.03 -19.32 2.97
CA PRO A 9 8.68 -18.76 1.80
C PRO A 9 9.13 -17.31 2.01
N GLN A 10 8.38 -16.50 2.77
CA GLN A 10 8.71 -15.10 3.03
C GLN A 10 10.02 -14.92 3.81
N TYR A 11 10.36 -15.88 4.69
CA TYR A 11 11.63 -15.87 5.44
C TYR A 11 12.84 -16.19 4.58
N LEU A 12 12.66 -16.97 3.51
CA LEU A 12 13.73 -17.36 2.59
C LEU A 12 13.86 -16.41 1.39
N THR A 13 12.83 -15.59 1.16
CA THR A 13 12.77 -14.69 0.02
C THR A 13 13.75 -13.53 0.21
N PRO A 14 14.62 -13.21 -0.77
CA PRO A 14 15.55 -12.09 -0.69
C PRO A 14 14.79 -10.77 -0.90
N ASN A 15 14.04 -10.33 0.12
CA ASN A 15 13.09 -9.21 0.04
C ASN A 15 13.74 -7.91 -0.46
N HIS A 16 14.98 -7.61 -0.06
CA HIS A 16 15.69 -6.43 -0.54
C HIS A 16 15.96 -6.47 -2.06
N ALA A 17 16.38 -7.62 -2.59
CA ALA A 17 16.64 -7.77 -4.01
C ALA A 17 15.34 -7.68 -4.83
N ILE A 18 14.26 -8.27 -4.33
CA ILE A 18 12.94 -8.18 -4.97
C ILE A 18 12.41 -6.74 -4.94
N ASN A 19 12.57 -6.03 -3.83
CA ASN A 19 12.14 -4.63 -3.73
C ASN A 19 12.95 -3.74 -4.70
N ALA A 20 14.27 -3.91 -4.76
CA ALA A 20 15.12 -3.17 -5.68
C ALA A 20 14.75 -3.45 -7.15
N PHE A 21 14.54 -4.73 -7.50
CA PHE A 21 14.09 -5.13 -8.83
C PHE A 21 12.70 -4.55 -9.16
N SER A 22 11.75 -4.64 -8.22
CA SER A 22 10.40 -4.11 -8.40
C SER A 22 10.41 -2.60 -8.60
N GLY A 23 11.24 -1.87 -7.83
CA GLY A 23 11.43 -0.43 -8.01
C GLY A 23 12.02 -0.08 -9.38
N TRP A 24 13.03 -0.82 -9.84
CA TRP A 24 13.61 -0.66 -11.17
C TRP A 24 12.61 -0.94 -12.30
N VAL A 25 11.78 -1.98 -12.17
CA VAL A 25 10.71 -2.27 -13.14
C VAL A 25 9.66 -1.17 -13.10
N ALA A 26 9.21 -0.77 -11.91
CA ALA A 26 8.08 0.13 -11.75
C ALA A 26 8.40 1.58 -12.13
N GLY A 27 9.65 2.01 -11.98
CA GLY A 27 10.13 3.33 -12.41
C GLY A 27 10.53 3.40 -13.90
N GLY A 28 10.62 2.27 -14.60
CA GLY A 28 11.02 2.25 -16.01
C GLY A 28 9.90 2.71 -16.94
N GLU A 29 10.20 3.68 -17.83
CA GLU A 29 9.29 4.13 -18.87
C GLU A 29 9.44 3.28 -20.14
N ARG A 30 8.63 2.23 -20.28
CA ARG A 30 8.77 1.20 -21.32
C ARG A 30 7.55 1.11 -22.26
N GLY A 31 6.74 2.17 -22.31
CA GLY A 31 5.58 2.29 -23.19
C GLY A 31 4.60 1.12 -23.06
N TRP A 32 4.54 0.26 -24.08
CA TRP A 32 3.59 -0.86 -24.11
C TRP A 32 3.82 -1.87 -22.98
N VAL A 33 5.08 -2.11 -22.57
CA VAL A 33 5.38 -3.04 -21.47
C VAL A 33 4.79 -2.52 -20.16
N THR A 34 4.99 -1.24 -19.86
CA THR A 34 4.39 -0.57 -18.71
C THR A 34 2.85 -0.68 -18.76
N THR A 35 2.28 -0.41 -19.94
CA THR A 35 0.82 -0.47 -20.15
C THR A 35 0.26 -1.87 -19.89
N GLU A 36 0.94 -2.94 -20.32
CA GLU A 36 0.52 -4.31 -20.03
C GLU A 36 0.57 -4.64 -18.54
N ILE A 37 1.61 -4.21 -17.83
CA ILE A 37 1.74 -4.41 -16.38
C ILE A 37 0.60 -3.70 -15.65
N ILE A 38 0.31 -2.44 -16.01
CA ILE A 38 -0.81 -1.68 -15.45
C ILE A 38 -2.13 -2.38 -15.75
N ARG A 39 -2.37 -2.81 -17.00
CA ARG A 39 -3.60 -3.51 -17.39
C ARG A 39 -3.80 -4.80 -16.60
N TRP A 40 -2.73 -5.56 -16.39
CA TRP A 40 -2.78 -6.75 -15.54
C TRP A 40 -3.13 -6.38 -14.10
N PHE A 41 -2.49 -5.35 -13.53
CA PHE A 41 -2.71 -4.91 -12.16
C PHE A 41 -4.16 -4.43 -11.92
N VAL A 42 -4.69 -3.60 -12.82
CA VAL A 42 -6.08 -3.11 -12.77
C VAL A 42 -7.06 -4.28 -12.74
N ARG A 43 -6.87 -5.28 -13.61
CA ARG A 43 -7.73 -6.49 -13.65
C ARG A 43 -7.57 -7.36 -12.40
N LYS A 44 -6.33 -7.55 -11.94
CA LYS A 44 -6.03 -8.44 -10.81
C LYS A 44 -6.58 -7.91 -9.48
N TYR A 45 -6.51 -6.59 -9.27
CA TYR A 45 -6.88 -5.94 -8.02
C TYR A 45 -8.21 -5.16 -8.10
N GLY A 46 -8.88 -5.16 -9.25
CA GLY A 46 -10.15 -4.46 -9.43
C GLY A 46 -10.03 -2.95 -9.25
N VAL A 47 -8.95 -2.35 -9.74
CA VAL A 47 -8.70 -0.91 -9.57
C VAL A 47 -9.76 -0.11 -10.30
N ASN A 48 -10.48 0.76 -9.59
CA ASN A 48 -11.45 1.66 -10.20
C ASN A 48 -10.74 2.80 -10.93
N MET A 49 -10.71 2.73 -12.26
CA MET A 49 -10.12 3.77 -13.11
C MET A 49 -11.05 4.97 -13.34
N ASP A 50 -12.34 4.86 -13.00
CA ASP A 50 -13.29 5.96 -13.16
C ASP A 50 -13.05 7.07 -12.13
N GLU A 51 -12.40 6.76 -11.01
CA GLU A 51 -11.99 7.74 -9.99
C GLU A 51 -10.65 8.41 -10.30
N ALA A 52 -9.82 7.81 -11.16
CA ALA A 52 -8.53 8.37 -11.53
C ALA A 52 -8.72 9.65 -12.36
N LEU A 53 -7.90 10.67 -12.13
CA LEU A 53 -7.91 11.91 -12.90
C LEU A 53 -7.74 11.62 -14.41
N ASN A 54 -6.89 10.65 -14.73
CA ASN A 54 -6.76 10.11 -16.07
C ASN A 54 -7.15 8.63 -16.08
N SER A 55 -8.29 8.30 -16.67
CA SER A 55 -8.77 6.91 -16.74
C SER A 55 -8.06 6.07 -17.81
N ASN A 56 -7.32 6.69 -18.73
CA ASN A 56 -6.61 5.98 -19.79
C ASN A 56 -5.30 5.38 -19.26
N ILE A 57 -5.26 4.06 -19.03
CA ILE A 57 -4.05 3.39 -18.53
C ILE A 57 -2.81 3.56 -19.41
N ALA A 58 -2.97 3.82 -20.71
CA ALA A 58 -1.85 3.99 -21.64
C ALA A 58 -1.19 5.37 -21.55
N SER A 59 -1.75 6.31 -20.77
CA SER A 59 -1.16 7.64 -20.58
C SER A 59 -0.05 7.68 -19.54
N TYR A 60 0.06 6.66 -18.69
CA TYR A 60 1.04 6.62 -17.61
C TYR A 60 2.40 6.18 -18.16
N ALA A 61 3.43 6.97 -17.87
CA ALA A 61 4.77 6.72 -18.40
C ALA A 61 5.42 5.49 -17.75
N SER A 62 5.18 5.30 -16.46
CA SER A 62 5.72 4.20 -15.64
C SER A 62 4.63 3.58 -14.76
N PHE A 63 4.91 2.43 -14.15
CA PHE A 63 3.97 1.83 -13.20
C PHE A 63 3.88 2.67 -11.92
N ASN A 64 4.98 3.30 -11.48
CA ASN A 64 4.97 4.19 -10.33
C ASN A 64 4.06 5.40 -10.54
N ASP A 65 4.09 6.00 -11.74
CA ASP A 65 3.20 7.09 -12.13
C ASP A 65 1.72 6.68 -12.01
N PHE A 66 1.38 5.48 -12.51
CA PHE A 66 0.05 4.87 -12.30
C PHE A 66 -0.26 4.57 -10.82
N PHE A 67 0.72 4.08 -10.06
CA PHE A 67 0.52 3.67 -8.66
C PHE A 67 0.19 4.88 -7.77
N THR A 68 0.81 6.03 -8.05
CA THR A 68 0.54 7.31 -7.37
C THR A 68 -0.43 8.20 -8.14
N ARG A 69 -1.26 7.64 -9.03
CA ARG A 69 -2.19 8.42 -9.87
C ARG A 69 -3.04 9.38 -9.04
N ALA A 70 -3.20 10.60 -9.54
CA ALA A 70 -4.14 11.55 -8.97
C ALA A 70 -5.58 11.05 -9.13
N LEU A 71 -6.44 11.37 -8.16
CA LEU A 71 -7.88 11.15 -8.25
C LEU A 71 -8.56 12.39 -8.82
N LYS A 72 -9.77 12.21 -9.38
CA LYS A 72 -10.61 13.31 -9.86
C LYS A 72 -10.97 14.25 -8.68
N PRO A 73 -11.03 15.57 -8.92
CA PRO A 73 -11.60 16.51 -7.96
C PRO A 73 -13.00 16.06 -7.53
N GLY A 74 -13.29 16.16 -6.24
CA GLY A 74 -14.59 15.75 -5.68
C GLY A 74 -14.78 14.24 -5.49
N ALA A 75 -13.82 13.39 -5.88
CA ALA A 75 -13.89 11.94 -5.60
C ALA A 75 -13.86 11.62 -4.09
N ARG A 76 -13.30 12.53 -3.29
CA ARG A 76 -13.19 12.44 -1.83
C ARG A 76 -13.57 13.77 -1.17
N PRO A 77 -14.87 14.09 -1.04
CA PRO A 77 -15.28 15.29 -0.31
C PRO A 77 -14.85 15.19 1.15
N LEU A 78 -14.22 16.26 1.66
CA LEU A 78 -13.76 16.30 3.05
C LEU A 78 -14.92 16.72 3.96
N ALA A 79 -15.13 15.97 5.04
CA ALA A 79 -16.10 16.30 6.07
C ALA A 79 -15.56 17.39 7.02
N GLN A 80 -16.42 18.29 7.48
CA GLN A 80 -16.07 19.32 8.46
C GLN A 80 -16.16 18.77 9.88
N VAL A 81 -15.20 17.93 10.25
CA VAL A 81 -15.09 17.26 11.56
C VAL A 81 -13.63 17.25 12.02
N ASP A 82 -13.40 16.98 13.30
CA ASP A 82 -12.05 17.02 13.90
C ASP A 82 -11.08 16.00 13.29
N LEU A 83 -11.60 14.81 12.92
CA LEU A 83 -10.81 13.72 12.36
C LEU A 83 -11.53 13.09 11.17
N ILE A 84 -10.79 12.90 10.09
CA ILE A 84 -11.23 12.19 8.88
C ILE A 84 -10.27 11.04 8.58
N CYS A 85 -10.71 10.09 7.75
CA CYS A 85 -9.83 9.02 7.28
C CYS A 85 -8.68 9.60 6.44
N PRO A 86 -7.41 9.26 6.74
CA PRO A 86 -6.27 9.84 6.03
C PRO A 86 -6.02 9.20 4.66
N VAL A 87 -6.55 8.00 4.43
CA VAL A 87 -6.30 7.19 3.23
C VAL A 87 -7.53 6.33 2.89
N ASP A 88 -7.62 5.91 1.63
CA ASP A 88 -8.52 4.86 1.20
C ASP A 88 -7.99 3.48 1.64
N GLY A 89 -8.79 2.70 2.36
CA GLY A 89 -8.37 1.40 2.82
C GLY A 89 -9.34 0.76 3.81
N ALA A 90 -8.83 -0.19 4.58
CA ALA A 90 -9.58 -0.87 5.63
C ALA A 90 -8.86 -0.70 6.97
N ILE A 91 -9.63 -0.57 8.05
CA ILE A 91 -9.10 -0.56 9.42
C ILE A 91 -8.59 -1.97 9.73
N SER A 92 -7.28 -2.10 9.91
CA SER A 92 -6.67 -3.36 10.33
C SER A 92 -6.93 -3.64 11.82
N GLN A 93 -6.62 -2.65 12.67
CA GLN A 93 -6.85 -2.65 14.12
C GLN A 93 -7.11 -1.20 14.58
N PHE A 94 -7.94 -1.03 15.61
CA PHE A 94 -8.23 0.28 16.21
C PHE A 94 -8.59 0.10 17.69
N GLY A 95 -8.20 1.04 18.53
CA GLY A 95 -8.49 1.01 19.96
C GLY A 95 -7.52 1.85 20.78
N PRO A 96 -7.72 1.91 22.11
CA PRO A 96 -6.82 2.63 23.00
C PRO A 96 -5.45 1.95 23.09
N ILE A 97 -4.40 2.75 23.25
CA ILE A 97 -3.07 2.27 23.65
C ILE A 97 -3.11 2.03 25.16
N SER A 98 -2.65 0.85 25.61
CA SER A 98 -2.65 0.48 27.03
C SER A 98 -1.23 0.51 27.57
N GLY A 99 -0.90 1.52 28.38
CA GLY A 99 0.47 1.78 28.79
C GLY A 99 1.31 2.18 27.58
N ASP A 100 2.35 1.41 27.28
CA ASP A 100 3.17 1.57 26.08
C ASP A 100 2.81 0.58 24.97
N GLN A 101 1.79 -0.28 25.13
CA GLN A 101 1.52 -1.36 24.19
C GLN A 101 0.44 -1.01 23.16
N ILE A 102 0.79 -1.21 21.89
CA ILE A 102 -0.16 -1.15 20.77
C ILE A 102 -0.60 -2.58 20.41
N PHE A 103 -1.90 -2.74 20.18
CA PHE A 103 -2.49 -4.02 19.79
C PHE A 103 -2.27 -4.31 18.30
N GLN A 104 -1.61 -5.43 17.97
CA GLN A 104 -1.47 -5.90 16.60
C GLN A 104 -2.28 -7.17 16.35
N ALA A 105 -2.64 -7.37 15.07
CA ALA A 105 -3.32 -8.56 14.59
C ALA A 105 -2.65 -9.86 15.08
N LYS A 106 -3.47 -10.86 15.43
CA LYS A 106 -3.06 -12.23 15.80
C LYS A 106 -2.28 -12.33 17.12
N GLY A 107 -2.65 -11.53 18.13
CA GLY A 107 -2.17 -11.70 19.52
C GLY A 107 -0.72 -11.26 19.76
N HIS A 108 -0.14 -10.50 18.83
CA HIS A 108 1.19 -9.90 19.01
C HIS A 108 1.02 -8.47 19.50
N ARG A 109 1.82 -8.07 20.50
CA ARG A 109 1.87 -6.70 21.03
C ARG A 109 3.26 -6.14 20.77
N TYR A 110 3.34 -4.84 20.55
CA TYR A 110 4.61 -4.12 20.43
C TYR A 110 4.52 -2.81 21.20
N SER A 111 5.66 -2.34 21.71
CA SER A 111 5.72 -1.08 22.43
C SER A 111 5.69 0.12 21.48
N THR A 112 5.18 1.25 21.96
CA THR A 112 5.24 2.55 21.29
C THR A 112 6.69 2.96 21.06
N THR A 113 7.59 2.71 22.01
CA THR A 113 9.03 2.95 21.87
C THR A 113 9.63 2.18 20.69
N ALA A 114 9.26 0.90 20.52
CA ALA A 114 9.72 0.12 19.37
C ALA A 114 9.14 0.65 18.05
N LEU A 115 7.88 1.10 18.05
CA LEU A 115 7.23 1.67 16.86
C LEU A 115 7.94 2.93 16.36
N VAL A 116 8.37 3.81 17.27
CA VAL A 116 8.99 5.10 16.93
C VAL A 116 10.52 5.04 16.81
N GLY A 117 11.10 3.84 16.75
CA GLY A 117 12.53 3.68 16.48
C GLY A 117 13.45 3.74 17.70
N GLY A 118 12.92 3.56 18.91
CA GLY A 118 13.72 3.45 20.14
C GLY A 118 13.89 4.75 20.92
N ASP A 119 13.36 5.87 20.43
CA ASP A 119 13.37 7.13 21.17
C ASP A 119 12.49 7.02 22.41
N ALA A 120 13.12 7.18 23.58
CA ALA A 120 12.41 7.39 24.83
C ALA A 120 11.87 8.82 24.86
N ALA A 121 10.59 8.98 25.19
CA ALA A 121 9.95 10.27 25.38
C ALA A 121 10.51 11.03 26.58
#